data_AF-A0A519E7N6-F1
#
_entry.id   AF-A0A519E7N6-F1
#
_cell.length_a   1.000
_cell.length_b   1.000
_cell.length_c   1.000
_cell.angle_alpha   90.00
_cell.angle_beta   90.00
_cell.angle_gamma   90.00
#
_symmetry.space_group_name_H-M   'P 1'
#
loop_
_entity.id
_entity.type
_entity.pdbx_description
1 polymer ?
#
loop_
_entity_poly.entity_id
_entity_poly.type
_entity_poly.pdbx_seq_one_letter_code
_entity_poly.pdbx_strand_id
1 'polypeptide(L)'
;MSHQTIKNWRKDIAPVVQISFKSEPNRTGTAVRFALPATAPSGTEPAGAMGLLQQRSEWRDKEYRDLYMEEAVDQGIAWQIRINRERRGLSQKRLAETLGTQQSAVSRLEDPDYGAHSLDTLKELARAFDCALLLKLVPYSVLASEREHLSPDDLYAPPFTAEVPEQT
;
A
#
# COMPACT_ATOMS: atom_id res chain seq x y z
N MET A 1 18.26 -21.90 10.14
CA MET A 1 16.97 -22.07 10.87
C MET A 1 16.10 -23.04 10.09
N SER A 2 15.12 -23.68 10.75
CA SER A 2 14.22 -24.64 10.09
C SER A 2 13.27 -23.93 9.13
N HIS A 3 13.01 -24.54 7.97
CA HIS A 3 11.99 -24.10 7.01
C HIS A 3 10.60 -23.90 7.65
N GLN A 4 10.36 -24.52 8.80
CA GLN A 4 9.14 -24.39 9.59
C GLN A 4 9.00 -23.01 10.26
N THR A 5 10.10 -22.38 10.67
CA THR A 5 10.08 -21.08 11.37
C THR A 5 9.63 -19.95 10.43
N ILE A 6 10.14 -19.94 9.19
CA ILE A 6 9.78 -18.96 8.15
C ILE A 6 8.29 -19.10 7.78
N LYS A 7 7.80 -20.33 7.63
CA LYS A 7 6.38 -20.60 7.35
C LYS A 7 5.46 -20.12 8.49
N ASN A 8 5.89 -20.22 9.74
CA ASN A 8 5.13 -19.72 10.87
C ASN A 8 5.09 -18.19 10.87
N TRP A 9 6.21 -17.51 10.64
CA TRP A 9 6.22 -16.04 10.56
C TRP A 9 5.35 -15.48 9.44
N ARG A 10 5.35 -16.10 8.25
CA ARG A 10 4.44 -15.68 7.17
C ARG A 10 2.96 -15.77 7.59
N LYS A 11 2.59 -16.85 8.27
CA LYS A 11 1.22 -17.02 8.80
C LYS A 11 0.88 -16.00 9.89
N ASP A 12 1.87 -15.53 10.65
CA ASP A 12 1.67 -14.56 11.73
C ASP A 12 1.70 -13.10 11.23
N ILE A 13 2.33 -12.83 10.07
CA ILE A 13 2.41 -11.48 9.46
C ILE A 13 1.17 -11.19 8.59
N ALA A 14 0.76 -12.15 7.76
CA ALA A 14 -0.39 -12.00 6.84
C ALA A 14 -1.67 -11.47 7.50
N PRO A 15 -2.14 -11.98 8.65
CA PRO A 15 -3.36 -11.49 9.28
C PRO A 15 -3.21 -10.13 9.95
N VAL A 16 -1.99 -9.61 10.15
CA VAL A 16 -1.78 -8.29 10.79
C VAL A 16 -1.75 -7.15 9.77
N VAL A 17 -1.55 -7.47 8.49
CA VAL A 17 -1.69 -6.54 7.36
C VAL A 17 -3.14 -6.54 6.81
N GLN A 18 -3.91 -7.61 7.05
CA GLN A 18 -5.28 -7.78 6.51
C GLN A 18 -6.44 -7.29 7.40
N ILE A 19 -6.22 -6.46 8.44
CA ILE A 19 -7.28 -6.16 9.41
C ILE A 19 -8.22 -5.02 8.96
N SER A 20 -9.48 -5.40 8.71
CA SER A 20 -10.75 -4.66 8.78
C SER A 20 -11.27 -3.88 7.54
N PHE A 21 -11.77 -4.64 6.57
CA PHE A 21 -12.72 -4.22 5.52
C PHE A 21 -14.18 -4.07 6.02
N LYS A 22 -14.44 -3.35 7.12
CA LYS A 22 -15.83 -3.01 7.51
C LYS A 22 -16.06 -1.50 7.49
N SER A 23 -17.00 -1.13 6.63
CA SER A 23 -17.45 0.20 6.26
C SER A 23 -17.87 1.06 7.45
N GLU A 24 -17.39 2.31 7.48
CA GLU A 24 -18.14 3.44 8.02
C GLU A 24 -18.13 4.57 6.98
N PRO A 25 -19.30 5.13 6.62
CA PRO A 25 -19.37 6.23 5.68
C PRO A 25 -19.21 7.57 6.39
N ASN A 26 -18.66 8.52 5.64
CA ASN A 26 -18.73 9.97 5.81
C ASN A 26 -17.64 10.63 6.68
N ARG A 27 -16.61 11.16 6.01
CA ARG A 27 -16.16 12.53 6.24
C ARG A 27 -15.84 13.23 4.92
N THR A 28 -16.52 14.36 4.74
CA THR A 28 -16.41 15.35 3.69
C THR A 28 -15.03 15.99 3.56
N GLY A 29 -14.51 16.04 2.34
CA GLY A 29 -13.82 17.21 1.75
C GLY A 29 -12.41 17.60 2.26
N THR A 30 -11.46 17.53 1.32
CA THR A 30 -10.27 18.41 1.19
C THR A 30 -9.08 18.18 2.14
N ALA A 31 -8.05 17.51 1.63
CA ALA A 31 -6.75 18.11 1.28
C ALA A 31 -5.74 17.00 0.96
N VAL A 32 -5.16 17.03 -0.24
CA VAL A 32 -4.01 16.22 -0.63
C VAL A 32 -2.85 16.53 0.33
N ARG A 33 -2.49 15.60 1.22
CA ARG A 33 -1.30 15.69 2.05
C ARG A 33 -0.12 15.05 1.35
N PHE A 34 0.54 15.78 0.45
CA PHE A 34 1.93 15.48 0.10
C PHE A 34 2.86 16.09 1.15
N ALA A 35 3.08 15.35 2.23
CA ALA A 35 4.25 15.53 3.07
C ALA A 35 4.80 14.15 3.42
N LEU A 36 5.88 13.74 2.74
CA LEU A 36 6.91 13.08 3.52
C LEU A 36 7.51 14.21 4.36
N PRO A 37 7.58 14.10 5.69
CA PRO A 37 8.42 15.01 6.44
C PRO A 37 9.87 14.86 5.94
N ALA A 38 10.35 15.81 5.15
CA ALA A 38 11.79 16.04 4.94
C ALA A 38 12.45 16.63 6.21
N THR A 39 11.65 16.90 7.24
CA THR A 39 12.04 17.21 8.60
C THR A 39 11.10 16.43 9.50
N ALA A 40 11.64 15.62 10.42
CA ALA A 40 10.89 14.84 11.41
C ALA A 40 9.60 15.56 11.85
N PRO A 41 8.45 14.86 11.93
CA PRO A 41 7.17 15.52 12.15
C PRO A 41 7.17 16.25 13.49
N SER A 42 7.27 17.57 13.44
CA SER A 42 6.96 18.45 14.55
C SER A 42 5.44 18.48 14.72
N GLY A 43 4.94 17.87 15.80
CA GLY A 43 3.58 18.12 16.31
C GLY A 43 2.69 16.91 16.54
N THR A 44 2.99 15.75 15.93
CA THR A 44 2.34 14.47 16.29
C THR A 44 3.44 13.41 16.26
N GLU A 45 3.94 13.11 17.45
CA GLU A 45 5.23 12.48 17.71
C GLU A 45 5.46 11.12 17.01
N PRO A 46 6.67 10.86 16.46
CA PRO A 46 7.17 9.53 16.15
C PRO A 46 7.47 8.68 17.41
N ALA A 47 7.15 9.18 18.61
CA ALA A 47 7.19 8.44 19.86
C ALA A 47 6.28 7.20 19.85
N GLY A 48 5.16 7.23 19.13
CA GLY A 48 4.30 6.06 18.92
C GLY A 48 4.97 4.99 18.04
N ALA A 49 5.55 5.41 16.92
CA ALA A 49 6.23 4.54 15.95
C ALA A 49 7.48 3.85 16.53
N MET A 50 8.28 4.57 17.33
CA MET A 50 9.39 3.97 18.07
C MET A 50 8.89 3.00 19.15
N GLY A 51 7.77 3.34 19.80
CA GLY A 51 7.07 2.47 20.74
C GLY A 51 6.65 1.14 20.11
N LEU A 52 6.13 1.15 18.88
CA LEU A 52 5.72 -0.08 18.16
C LEU A 52 6.88 -1.06 17.94
N LEU A 53 8.06 -0.55 17.59
CA LEU A 53 9.27 -1.36 17.45
C LEU A 53 9.78 -1.90 18.79
N GLN A 54 9.63 -1.13 19.88
CA GLN A 54 10.07 -1.52 21.22
C GLN A 54 9.12 -2.52 21.89
N GLN A 55 7.82 -2.43 21.62
CA GLN A 55 6.78 -3.29 22.19
C GLN A 55 6.87 -4.74 21.69
N ARG A 56 7.43 -4.96 20.50
CA ARG A 56 7.52 -6.28 19.87
C ARG A 56 8.98 -6.66 19.68
N SER A 57 9.45 -7.64 20.46
CA SER A 57 10.84 -8.11 20.42
C SER A 57 11.28 -8.65 19.06
N GLU A 58 10.32 -9.08 18.23
CA GLU A 58 10.55 -9.68 16.91
C GLU A 58 11.22 -8.70 15.93
N TRP A 59 10.96 -7.38 16.03
CA TRP A 59 11.58 -6.37 15.16
C TRP A 59 13.10 -6.27 15.31
N ARG A 60 13.65 -6.74 16.43
CA ARG A 60 15.10 -6.81 16.65
C ARG A 60 15.75 -7.84 15.75
N ASP A 61 15.02 -8.87 15.33
CA ASP A 61 15.46 -9.85 14.35
C ASP A 61 15.47 -9.23 12.94
N LYS A 62 16.60 -9.37 12.23
CA LYS A 62 16.77 -8.83 10.87
C LYS A 62 15.88 -9.55 9.87
N GLU A 63 15.82 -10.87 9.97
CA GLU A 63 15.07 -11.69 9.04
C GLU A 63 13.57 -11.41 9.18
N TYR A 64 13.09 -11.19 10.42
CA TYR A 64 11.71 -10.78 10.67
C TYR A 64 11.36 -9.45 9.99
N ARG A 65 12.17 -8.41 10.20
CA ARG A 65 11.86 -7.08 9.64
C ARG A 65 12.04 -7.02 8.12
N ASP A 66 12.97 -7.79 7.55
CA ASP A 66 13.11 -7.93 6.09
C ASP A 66 11.84 -8.57 5.50
N LEU A 67 11.41 -9.72 6.03
CA LEU A 67 10.19 -10.39 5.59
C LEU A 67 8.96 -9.51 5.76
N TYR A 68 8.86 -8.81 6.90
CA TYR A 68 7.75 -7.88 7.13
C TYR A 68 7.71 -6.77 6.08
N MET A 69 8.86 -6.24 5.67
CA MET A 69 8.95 -5.23 4.63
C MET A 69 8.52 -5.76 3.27
N GLU A 70 8.98 -6.95 2.88
CA GLU A 70 8.57 -7.59 1.63
C GLU A 70 7.06 -7.78 1.58
N GLU A 71 6.48 -8.40 2.62
CA GLU A 71 5.04 -8.67 2.70
C GLU A 71 4.22 -7.36 2.73
N ALA A 72 4.69 -6.32 3.42
CA ALA A 72 4.02 -5.03 3.46
C ALA A 72 4.01 -4.35 2.07
N VAL A 73 5.10 -4.45 1.32
CA VAL A 73 5.20 -3.89 -0.04
C VAL A 73 4.27 -4.65 -0.99
N ASP A 74 4.33 -5.98 -1.00
CA ASP A 74 3.58 -6.81 -1.93
C ASP A 74 2.07 -6.67 -1.71
N GLN A 75 1.62 -6.79 -0.46
CA GLN A 75 0.21 -6.62 -0.13
C GLN A 75 -0.25 -5.19 -0.37
N GLY A 76 0.54 -4.19 0.03
CA GLY A 76 0.21 -2.78 -0.15
C GLY A 76 -0.02 -2.42 -1.61
N ILE A 77 0.86 -2.88 -2.51
CA ILE A 77 0.72 -2.67 -3.96
C ILE A 77 -0.54 -3.37 -4.48
N ALA A 78 -0.76 -4.64 -4.15
CA ALA A 78 -1.91 -5.40 -4.62
C ALA A 78 -3.25 -4.75 -4.23
N TRP A 79 -3.37 -4.33 -2.96
CA TRP A 79 -4.55 -3.63 -2.46
C TRP A 79 -4.74 -2.27 -3.12
N GLN A 80 -3.67 -1.49 -3.26
CA GLN A 80 -3.73 -0.18 -3.90
C GLN A 80 -4.21 -0.29 -5.36
N ILE A 81 -3.71 -1.27 -6.13
CA ILE A 81 -4.17 -1.51 -7.50
C ILE A 81 -5.67 -1.82 -7.52
N ARG A 82 -6.10 -2.76 -6.68
CA ARG A 82 -7.50 -3.19 -6.60
C ARG A 82 -8.42 -2.02 -6.22
N ILE A 83 -8.07 -1.26 -5.19
CA ILE A 83 -8.87 -0.13 -4.69
C ILE A 83 -8.99 0.96 -5.75
N ASN A 84 -7.88 1.33 -6.41
CA ASN A 84 -7.88 2.33 -7.46
C ASN A 84 -8.71 1.89 -8.67
N ARG A 85 -8.65 0.61 -9.04
CA ARG A 85 -9.48 0.03 -10.10
C ARG A 85 -10.96 0.08 -9.73
N GLU A 86 -11.34 -0.41 -8.55
CA GLU A 86 -12.73 -0.53 -8.11
C GLU A 86 -13.39 0.85 -7.93
N ARG A 87 -12.70 1.83 -7.35
CA ARG A 87 -13.22 3.20 -7.18
C ARG A 87 -13.42 3.95 -8.50
N ARG A 88 -12.73 3.54 -9.56
CA ARG A 88 -12.92 4.05 -10.92
C ARG A 88 -13.99 3.27 -11.70
N GLY A 89 -14.65 2.28 -11.08
CA GLY A 89 -15.67 1.46 -11.73
C GLY A 89 -15.12 0.53 -12.81
N LEU A 90 -13.80 0.29 -12.82
CA LEU A 90 -13.16 -0.56 -13.83
C LEU A 90 -13.27 -2.03 -13.44
N SER A 91 -13.63 -2.89 -14.38
CA SER A 91 -13.42 -4.33 -14.21
C SER A 91 -11.95 -4.68 -14.47
N GLN A 92 -11.48 -5.82 -13.96
CA GLN A 92 -10.12 -6.31 -14.26
C GLN A 92 -9.88 -6.43 -15.77
N LYS A 93 -10.92 -6.84 -16.53
CA LYS A 93 -10.86 -6.93 -17.98
C LYS A 93 -10.66 -5.55 -18.63
N ARG A 94 -11.38 -4.52 -18.15
CA ARG A 94 -11.23 -3.16 -18.68
C ARG A 94 -9.85 -2.58 -18.38
N LEU A 95 -9.34 -2.79 -17.16
CA LEU A 95 -7.97 -2.38 -16.84
C LEU A 95 -6.94 -3.12 -17.72
N ALA A 96 -7.15 -4.42 -17.96
CA ALA A 96 -6.27 -5.20 -18.82
C ALA A 96 -6.27 -4.67 -20.27
N GLU A 97 -7.43 -4.30 -20.80
CA GLU A 97 -7.56 -3.67 -22.13
C GLU A 97 -6.77 -2.34 -22.19
N THR A 98 -6.87 -1.49 -21.16
CA THR A 98 -6.09 -0.24 -21.07
C THR A 98 -4.59 -0.47 -21.02
N LEU A 99 -4.16 -1.52 -20.30
CA LEU A 99 -2.74 -1.88 -20.16
C LEU A 99 -2.21 -2.73 -21.34
N GLY A 100 -3.05 -3.09 -22.32
CA GLY A 100 -2.64 -3.97 -23.41
C GLY A 100 -2.26 -5.39 -22.96
N THR A 101 -2.85 -5.89 -21.87
CA THR A 101 -2.55 -7.20 -21.26
C THR A 101 -3.80 -8.07 -21.12
N GLN A 102 -3.67 -9.21 -20.45
CA GLN A 102 -4.78 -10.14 -20.17
C GLN A 102 -5.39 -9.89 -18.79
N GLN A 103 -6.67 -10.19 -18.61
CA GLN A 103 -7.34 -10.10 -17.31
C GLN A 103 -6.63 -10.93 -16.23
N SER A 104 -6.09 -12.10 -16.59
CA SER A 104 -5.32 -12.95 -15.68
C SER A 104 -4.06 -12.27 -15.15
N ALA A 105 -3.44 -11.39 -15.93
CA ALA A 105 -2.31 -10.59 -15.48
C ALA A 105 -2.76 -9.58 -14.42
N VAL A 106 -3.87 -8.85 -14.67
CA VAL A 106 -4.45 -7.93 -13.67
C VAL A 106 -4.85 -8.67 -12.39
N SER A 107 -5.44 -9.86 -12.51
CA SER A 107 -5.79 -10.67 -11.34
C SER A 107 -4.57 -11.04 -10.48
N ARG A 108 -3.40 -11.28 -11.09
CA ARG A 108 -2.15 -11.52 -10.35
C ARG A 108 -1.60 -10.23 -9.74
N LEU A 109 -1.74 -9.11 -10.45
CA LEU A 109 -1.33 -7.80 -9.93
C LEU A 109 -2.14 -7.39 -8.69
N GLU A 110 -3.35 -7.91 -8.53
CA GLU A 110 -4.22 -7.69 -7.37
C GLU A 110 -4.12 -8.79 -6.30
N ASP A 111 -3.27 -9.79 -6.50
CA ASP A 111 -3.08 -10.91 -5.56
C ASP A 111 -1.98 -10.55 -4.54
N PRO A 112 -2.32 -10.43 -3.24
CA PRO A 112 -1.37 -10.07 -2.19
C PRO A 112 -0.23 -11.09 -2.01
N ASP A 113 -0.41 -12.33 -2.47
CA ASP A 113 0.59 -13.40 -2.36
C ASP A 113 1.47 -13.52 -3.64
N TYR A 114 1.26 -12.69 -4.66
CA TYR A 114 1.98 -12.81 -5.93
C TYR A 114 3.44 -12.35 -5.84
N GLY A 115 3.68 -11.24 -5.15
CA GLY A 115 5.01 -10.71 -4.82
C GLY A 115 5.93 -10.33 -6.00
N ALA A 116 5.37 -10.16 -7.20
CA ALA A 116 6.16 -9.89 -8.41
C ALA A 116 5.57 -8.74 -9.23
N HIS A 117 5.94 -7.51 -8.87
CA HIS A 117 5.59 -6.31 -9.65
C HIS A 117 6.84 -5.65 -10.22
N SER A 118 6.89 -5.44 -11.53
CA SER A 118 7.97 -4.66 -12.14
C SER A 118 7.69 -3.16 -11.96
N LEU A 119 8.74 -2.35 -11.81
CA LEU A 119 8.60 -0.89 -11.75
C LEU A 119 7.92 -0.32 -13.00
N ASP A 120 8.12 -0.94 -14.17
CA ASP A 120 7.52 -0.47 -15.41
C ASP A 120 6.01 -0.75 -15.44
N THR A 121 5.58 -1.91 -14.95
CA THR A 121 4.14 -2.21 -14.75
C THR A 121 3.49 -1.22 -13.78
N LEU A 122 4.16 -0.85 -12.69
CA LEU A 122 3.64 0.14 -11.74
C LEU A 122 3.51 1.53 -12.38
N LYS A 123 4.46 1.93 -13.25
CA LYS A 123 4.35 3.18 -14.01
C LYS A 123 3.21 3.14 -15.03
N GLU A 124 2.98 2.01 -15.70
CA GLU A 124 1.86 1.84 -16.63
C GLU A 124 0.51 1.93 -15.91
N LEU A 125 0.39 1.29 -14.74
CA LEU A 125 -0.78 1.41 -13.87
C LEU A 125 -1.03 2.86 -13.45
N ALA A 126 0.00 3.58 -13.02
CA ALA A 126 -0.12 4.98 -12.63
C ALA A 126 -0.64 5.85 -13.80
N ARG A 127 -0.11 5.64 -15.01
CA ARG A 127 -0.61 6.31 -16.23
C ARG A 127 -2.07 5.93 -16.54
N ALA A 128 -2.41 4.65 -16.45
CA ALA A 128 -3.78 4.16 -16.69
C ALA A 128 -4.79 4.72 -15.69
N PHE A 129 -4.35 4.99 -14.46
CA PHE A 129 -5.16 5.59 -13.41
C PHE A 129 -5.13 7.12 -13.39
N ASP A 130 -4.34 7.76 -14.26
CA ASP A 130 -4.09 9.21 -14.28
C ASP A 130 -3.58 9.74 -12.93
N CYS A 131 -2.65 9.02 -12.31
CA CYS A 131 -2.01 9.42 -11.05
C CYS A 131 -0.49 9.25 -11.10
N ALA A 132 0.21 9.73 -10.08
CA ALA A 132 1.68 9.65 -10.00
C ALA A 132 2.14 8.43 -9.18
N LEU A 133 3.23 7.78 -9.63
CA LEU A 133 3.95 6.78 -8.84
C LEU A 133 5.10 7.46 -8.07
N LEU A 134 5.14 7.30 -6.75
CA LEU A 134 6.18 7.84 -5.88
C LEU A 134 6.78 6.74 -4.99
N LEU A 135 8.10 6.55 -5.09
CA LEU A 135 8.82 5.53 -4.31
C LEU A 135 9.79 6.17 -3.33
N LYS A 136 9.81 5.66 -2.09
CA LYS A 136 10.61 6.21 -0.99
C LYS A 136 11.14 5.08 -0.11
N LEU A 137 12.40 5.20 0.32
CA LEU A 137 12.97 4.38 1.37
C LEU A 137 12.73 5.07 2.71
N VAL A 138 12.18 4.35 3.68
CA VAL A 138 11.80 4.90 4.99
C VAL A 138 12.37 4.04 6.14
N PRO A 139 12.57 4.60 7.35
CA PRO A 139 12.91 3.80 8.52
C PRO A 139 11.83 2.78 8.87
N TYR A 140 12.20 1.64 9.48
CA TYR A 140 11.25 0.61 9.92
C TYR A 140 10.20 1.10 10.91
N SER A 141 10.47 2.16 11.67
CA SER A 141 9.49 2.76 12.57
C SER A 141 8.30 3.31 11.79
N VAL A 142 8.55 3.93 10.63
CA VAL A 142 7.50 4.46 9.74
C VAL A 142 6.70 3.30 9.14
N LEU A 143 7.39 2.28 8.63
CA LEU A 143 6.72 1.09 8.09
C LEU A 143 5.87 0.35 9.15
N ALA A 144 6.32 0.34 10.41
CA ALA A 144 5.59 -0.27 11.51
C ALA A 144 4.30 0.49 11.86
N SER A 145 4.31 1.83 11.75
CA SER A 145 3.10 2.65 11.94
C SER A 145 2.15 2.61 10.74
N GLU A 146 2.63 2.23 9.55
CA GLU A 146 1.83 2.25 8.31
C GLU A 146 0.60 1.33 8.37
N ARG A 147 0.59 0.32 9.26
CA ARG A 147 -0.58 -0.53 9.53
C ARG A 147 -1.83 0.28 9.92
N GLU A 148 -1.65 1.48 10.46
CA GLU A 148 -2.73 2.37 10.86
C GLU A 148 -3.37 3.13 9.68
N HIS A 149 -2.75 3.09 8.49
CA HIS A 149 -3.14 3.84 7.30
C HIS A 149 -3.50 2.95 6.09
N LEU A 150 -4.04 1.75 6.35
CA LEU A 150 -4.46 0.80 5.30
C LEU A 150 -5.94 0.96 4.92
N SER A 151 -6.55 2.10 5.20
CA SER A 151 -7.95 2.30 4.81
C SER A 151 -8.07 2.41 3.29
N PRO A 152 -9.22 2.03 2.70
CA PRO A 152 -9.45 2.24 1.27
C PRO A 152 -9.34 3.70 0.82
N ASP A 153 -9.53 4.66 1.73
CA ASP A 153 -9.33 6.09 1.44
C ASP A 153 -7.86 6.46 1.37
N ASP A 154 -7.01 5.93 2.26
CA ASP A 154 -5.56 6.17 2.26
C ASP A 154 -4.89 5.59 1.01
N LEU A 155 -5.38 4.45 0.53
CA LEU A 155 -4.81 3.74 -0.63
C LEU A 155 -5.33 4.27 -1.98
N TYR A 156 -6.41 5.05 -1.98
CA TYR A 156 -6.97 5.61 -3.21
C TYR A 156 -6.19 6.86 -3.65
N ALA A 157 -5.60 6.81 -4.85
CA ALA A 157 -5.03 7.97 -5.49
C ALA A 157 -6.06 8.54 -6.48
N PRO A 158 -6.63 9.73 -6.26
CA PRO A 158 -7.54 10.33 -7.24
C PRO A 158 -6.82 10.59 -8.58
N PRO A 159 -7.53 10.60 -9.71
CA PRO A 159 -6.95 11.02 -10.97
C PRO A 159 -6.67 12.53 -10.95
N PHE A 160 -5.69 13.00 -11.75
CA PHE A 160 -5.33 14.42 -11.84
C PHE A 160 -6.53 15.31 -12.17
N THR A 161 -7.42 14.84 -13.05
CA THR A 161 -8.67 15.53 -13.41
C THR A 161 -9.61 15.80 -12.23
N ALA A 162 -9.53 15.01 -11.15
CA ALA A 162 -10.30 15.25 -9.92
C ALA A 162 -9.62 16.29 -9.01
N GLU A 163 -8.31 16.51 -9.15
CA GLU A 163 -7.55 17.52 -8.40
C GLU A 163 -7.67 18.92 -9.01
N VAL A 164 -7.69 18.99 -10.34
CA VAL A 164 -7.81 20.24 -11.11
C VAL A 164 -8.99 20.15 -12.06
N PRO A 165 -10.19 20.60 -11.67
CA PRO A 165 -11.34 20.61 -12.56
C PRO A 165 -11.06 21.53 -13.77
N GLU A 166 -11.49 21.09 -14.96
CA GLU A 166 -11.28 21.83 -16.21
C GLU A 166 -11.77 23.29 -16.06
N GLN A 167 -10.92 24.23 -16.48
CA GLN A 167 -11.31 25.64 -16.55
C GLN A 167 -12.35 25.78 -17.67
N THR A 168 -13.60 25.99 -17.29
CA THR A 168 -14.71 26.28 -18.23
C THR A 168 -14.53 27.65 -18.85
#